data_AF-G7W5M0-F1
#
_entry.id   AF-G7W5M0-F1
#
_cell.length_a   1.000
_cell.length_b   1.000
_cell.length_c   1.000
_cell.angle_alpha   90.00
_cell.angle_beta   90.00
_cell.angle_gamma   90.00
#
_symmetry.space_group_name_H-M   'P 1'
#
loop_
_entity.id
_entity.type
_entity.pdbx_description
1 polymer ?
#
loop_
_entity_poly.entity_id
_entity_poly.type
_entity_poly.pdbx_seq_one_letter_code
_entity_poly.pdbx_strand_id
1 'polypeptide(L)'
;MRRKEKGMTVLEVIIAITILLIGTSFVVQSNSLSYNYLKKQEIHQQMVFFAAGRMEAALEGKTSFDSTIMAYPFNTFTTTFVDHTIAPDDRNLDIPVLDGKTMALIPFKVIISAPGQADVEMYNYQVNLHDD
;
A
#
# COMPACT_ATOMS: atom_id res chain seq x y z
N MET A 1 -2.04 -68.44 -10.86
CA MET A 1 -1.92 -67.80 -9.54
C MET A 1 -2.86 -66.60 -9.49
N ARG A 2 -4.02 -66.72 -8.82
CA ARG A 2 -4.93 -65.58 -8.60
C ARG A 2 -4.40 -64.80 -7.39
N ARG A 3 -4.00 -63.54 -7.58
CA ARG A 3 -3.66 -62.63 -6.49
C ARG A 3 -4.91 -62.52 -5.59
N LYS A 4 -4.79 -62.92 -4.31
CA LYS A 4 -5.81 -62.62 -3.31
C LYS A 4 -5.87 -61.11 -3.17
N GLU A 5 -6.93 -60.49 -3.67
CA GLU A 5 -7.28 -59.12 -3.30
C GLU A 5 -7.57 -59.13 -1.79
N LYS A 6 -6.63 -58.58 -1.01
CA LYS A 6 -6.89 -58.30 0.41
C LYS A 6 -7.87 -57.12 0.42
N GLY A 7 -9.12 -57.39 0.83
CA GLY A 7 -10.10 -56.34 1.08
C GLY A 7 -9.55 -55.33 2.10
N MET A 8 -9.86 -54.05 1.87
CA MET A 8 -9.42 -52.95 2.74
C MET A 8 -10.10 -53.06 4.10
N THR A 9 -9.32 -52.99 5.16
CA THR A 9 -9.86 -53.02 6.52
C THR A 9 -10.58 -51.70 6.83
N VAL A 10 -11.64 -51.74 7.63
CA VAL A 10 -12.37 -50.53 8.06
C VAL A 10 -11.41 -49.53 8.73
N LEU A 11 -10.38 -50.02 9.43
CA LEU A 11 -9.35 -49.20 10.05
C LEU A 11 -8.52 -48.42 9.01
N GLU A 12 -8.10 -49.05 7.92
CA GLU A 12 -7.38 -48.37 6.83
C GLU A 12 -8.23 -47.28 6.17
N VAL A 13 -9.53 -47.53 6.00
CA VAL A 13 -10.46 -46.51 5.45
C VAL A 13 -10.55 -45.30 6.39
N ILE A 14 -10.69 -45.53 7.70
CA ILE A 14 -10.77 -44.44 8.68
C ILE A 14 -9.47 -43.62 8.68
N ILE A 15 -8.31 -44.29 8.69
CA ILE A 15 -7.01 -43.61 8.66
C ILE A 15 -6.86 -42.80 7.37
N ALA A 16 -7.24 -43.36 6.21
CA ALA A 16 -7.19 -42.66 4.93
C ALA A 16 -8.10 -41.41 4.93
N ILE A 17 -9.30 -41.51 5.48
CA ILE A 17 -10.22 -40.37 5.61
C ILE A 17 -9.64 -39.31 6.55
N THR A 18 -9.05 -39.70 7.69
CA THR A 18 -8.44 -38.75 8.62
C THR A 18 -7.28 -37.99 7.95
N ILE A 19 -6.39 -38.69 7.26
CA ILE A 19 -5.28 -38.06 6.52
C ILE A 19 -5.82 -37.12 5.44
N LEU A 20 -6.85 -37.54 4.71
CA LEU A 20 -7.50 -36.72 3.68
C LEU A 20 -8.08 -35.42 4.26
N LEU A 21 -8.80 -35.51 5.39
CA LEU A 21 -9.42 -34.36 6.05
C LEU A 21 -8.38 -33.38 6.62
N ILE A 22 -7.26 -33.88 7.12
CA ILE A 22 -6.14 -33.04 7.54
C ILE A 22 -5.58 -32.30 6.32
N GLY A 23 -5.30 -33.01 5.24
CA GLY A 23 -4.74 -32.44 4.01
C GLY A 23 -5.64 -31.37 3.38
N THR A 24 -6.95 -31.63 3.25
CA THR A 24 -7.89 -30.64 2.70
C THR A 24 -8.01 -29.40 3.57
N SER A 25 -8.00 -29.57 4.90
CA SER A 25 -8.05 -28.45 5.85
C SER A 25 -6.83 -27.51 5.69
N PHE A 26 -5.63 -28.07 5.54
CA PHE A 26 -4.43 -27.29 5.29
C PHE A 26 -4.49 -26.53 3.96
N VAL A 27 -4.93 -27.17 2.88
CA VAL A 27 -5.04 -26.53 1.56
C VAL A 27 -6.04 -25.36 1.59
N VAL A 28 -7.21 -25.55 2.22
CA VAL A 28 -8.23 -24.49 2.29
C VAL A 28 -7.73 -23.30 3.12
N GLN A 29 -7.10 -23.54 4.27
CA GLN A 29 -6.53 -22.47 5.09
C GLN A 29 -5.42 -21.72 4.36
N SER A 30 -4.51 -22.44 3.71
CA SER A 30 -3.41 -21.86 2.93
C SER A 30 -3.92 -20.98 1.79
N ASN A 31 -4.95 -21.43 1.08
CA ASN A 31 -5.52 -20.68 -0.04
C ASN A 31 -6.19 -19.39 0.45
N SER A 32 -6.97 -19.46 1.53
CA SER A 32 -7.63 -18.30 2.13
C SER A 32 -6.63 -17.23 2.61
N LEU A 33 -5.53 -17.65 3.24
CA LEU A 33 -4.44 -16.75 3.63
C LEU A 33 -3.84 -16.06 2.42
N SER A 34 -3.54 -16.82 1.36
CA SER A 34 -2.92 -16.30 0.14
C SER A 34 -3.78 -15.22 -0.52
N TYR A 35 -5.09 -15.44 -0.64
CA TYR A 35 -6.01 -14.42 -1.21
C TYR A 35 -6.06 -13.15 -0.37
N ASN A 36 -6.03 -13.26 0.95
CA ASN A 36 -6.05 -12.09 1.83
C ASN A 36 -4.75 -11.27 1.68
N TYR A 37 -3.59 -11.93 1.58
CA TYR A 37 -2.32 -11.22 1.36
C TYR A 37 -2.24 -10.58 -0.01
N LEU A 38 -2.66 -11.28 -1.08
CA LEU A 38 -2.70 -10.73 -2.42
C LEU A 38 -3.59 -9.49 -2.50
N LYS A 39 -4.81 -9.55 -1.96
CA LYS A 39 -5.71 -8.40 -1.94
C LYS A 39 -5.15 -7.22 -1.16
N LYS A 40 -4.51 -7.47 -0.01
CA LYS A 40 -3.83 -6.41 0.77
C LYS A 40 -2.70 -5.77 -0.03
N GLN A 41 -1.89 -6.57 -0.71
CA GLN A 41 -0.79 -6.08 -1.54
C GLN A 41 -1.29 -5.24 -2.72
N GLU A 42 -2.34 -5.68 -3.40
CA GLU A 42 -2.95 -4.92 -4.50
C GLU A 42 -3.48 -3.56 -4.05
N ILE A 43 -4.21 -3.52 -2.92
CA ILE A 43 -4.73 -2.25 -2.38
C ILE A 43 -3.57 -1.34 -1.96
N HIS A 44 -2.55 -1.89 -1.30
CA HIS A 44 -1.37 -1.10 -0.90
C HIS A 44 -0.66 -0.51 -2.12
N GLN A 45 -0.48 -1.29 -3.19
CA GLN A 45 0.12 -0.81 -4.43
C GLN A 45 -0.72 0.31 -5.08
N GLN A 46 -2.05 0.18 -5.07
CA GLN A 46 -2.95 1.23 -5.55
C GLN A 46 -2.85 2.50 -4.71
N MET A 47 -2.77 2.37 -3.38
CA MET A 47 -2.57 3.51 -2.47
C MET A 47 -1.26 4.22 -2.74
N VAL A 48 -0.17 3.49 -2.99
CA VAL A 48 1.15 4.06 -3.33
C VAL A 48 1.10 4.84 -4.64
N PHE A 49 0.50 4.29 -5.70
CA PHE A 49 0.37 5.00 -6.97
C PHE A 49 -0.50 6.25 -6.84
N PHE A 50 -1.58 6.15 -6.07
CA PHE A 50 -2.45 7.27 -5.82
C PHE A 50 -1.75 8.37 -5.00
N ALA A 51 -0.98 7.99 -3.98
CA ALA A 51 -0.15 8.90 -3.19
C ALA A 51 0.86 9.63 -4.08
N ALA A 52 1.53 8.91 -4.99
CA ALA A 52 2.48 9.50 -5.93
C ALA A 52 1.80 10.52 -6.86
N GLY A 53 0.65 10.19 -7.44
CA GLY A 53 -0.10 11.14 -8.27
C GLY A 53 -0.58 12.37 -7.50
N ARG A 54 -0.97 12.19 -6.22
CA ARG A 54 -1.31 13.31 -5.32
C ARG A 54 -0.11 14.19 -5.00
N MET A 55 1.06 13.58 -4.85
CA MET A 55 2.31 14.27 -4.60
C MET A 55 2.76 15.10 -5.81
N GLU A 56 2.70 14.54 -7.02
CA GLU A 56 3.00 15.27 -8.25
C GLU A 56 2.07 16.47 -8.42
N ALA A 57 0.77 16.27 -8.20
CA ALA A 57 -0.19 17.34 -8.37
C ALA A 57 -0.06 18.42 -7.26
N ALA A 58 0.39 18.06 -6.05
CA ALA A 58 0.76 19.03 -5.02
C ALA A 58 1.99 19.86 -5.42
N LEU A 59 2.99 19.27 -6.08
CA LEU A 59 4.12 20.01 -6.65
C LEU A 59 3.68 21.02 -7.71
N GLU A 60 2.61 20.71 -8.47
CA GLU A 60 1.96 21.64 -9.41
C GLU A 60 1.05 22.68 -8.74
N GLY A 61 0.96 22.71 -7.40
CA GLY A 61 0.10 23.62 -6.66
C GLY A 61 -1.39 23.24 -6.66
N LYS A 62 -1.74 22.03 -7.12
CA LYS A 62 -3.10 21.49 -7.08
C LYS A 62 -3.27 20.63 -5.83
N THR A 63 -3.78 21.24 -4.76
CA THR A 63 -3.98 20.55 -3.46
C THR A 63 -5.42 20.15 -3.21
N SER A 64 -6.38 20.81 -3.89
CA SER A 64 -7.80 20.51 -3.80
C SER A 64 -8.23 19.56 -4.92
N PHE A 65 -8.71 18.38 -4.51
CA PHE A 65 -9.25 17.38 -5.42
C PHE A 65 -10.69 17.07 -5.09
N ASP A 66 -11.52 17.12 -6.11
CA ASP A 66 -12.91 16.73 -5.98
C ASP A 66 -13.00 15.20 -5.85
N SER A 67 -13.40 14.74 -4.67
CA SER A 67 -13.60 13.32 -4.37
C SER A 67 -14.76 12.71 -5.15
N THR A 68 -15.65 13.52 -5.74
CA THR A 68 -16.80 13.04 -6.51
C THR A 68 -16.45 12.55 -7.91
N ILE A 69 -15.27 12.90 -8.43
CA ILE A 69 -14.82 12.52 -9.78
C ILE A 69 -13.94 11.24 -9.75
N MET A 70 -13.65 10.70 -8.56
CA MET A 70 -12.77 9.54 -8.45
C MET A 70 -13.51 8.25 -8.79
N ALA A 71 -12.98 7.50 -9.75
CA ALA A 71 -13.47 6.16 -10.07
C ALA A 71 -12.98 5.14 -9.03
N TYR A 72 -13.76 4.07 -8.85
CA TYR A 72 -13.32 2.90 -8.08
C TYR A 72 -12.00 2.35 -8.65
N PRO A 73 -11.01 1.96 -7.81
CA PRO A 73 -11.06 1.82 -6.33
C PRO A 73 -10.67 3.07 -5.53
N PHE A 74 -10.24 4.14 -6.21
CA PHE A 74 -9.64 5.32 -5.56
C PHE A 74 -10.63 6.21 -4.80
N ASN A 75 -11.93 6.06 -5.05
CA ASN A 75 -12.99 6.76 -4.31
C ASN A 75 -13.08 6.36 -2.82
N THR A 76 -12.45 5.26 -2.43
CA THR A 76 -12.37 4.82 -1.03
C THR A 76 -11.14 5.36 -0.30
N PHE A 77 -10.25 6.06 -1.02
CA PHE A 77 -9.01 6.57 -0.46
C PHE A 77 -9.19 8.00 0.04
N THR A 78 -8.81 8.23 1.29
CA THR A 78 -8.77 9.58 1.86
C THR A 78 -7.35 10.11 1.72
N THR A 79 -7.20 11.31 1.15
CA THR A 79 -5.91 12.02 1.06
C THR A 79 -5.87 13.11 2.11
N THR A 80 -4.78 13.20 2.87
CA THR A 80 -4.48 14.33 3.74
C THR A 80 -3.11 14.88 3.40
N PHE A 81 -3.06 16.19 3.12
CA PHE A 81 -1.82 16.93 2.96
C PHE A 81 -1.46 17.55 4.31
N VAL A 82 -0.24 17.30 4.76
CA VAL A 82 0.31 17.92 5.96
C VAL A 82 1.50 18.75 5.53
N ASP A 83 1.32 20.07 5.52
CA ASP A 83 2.42 21.00 5.36
C ASP A 83 3.25 20.97 6.64
N HIS A 84 4.51 20.54 6.52
CA HIS A 84 5.44 20.70 7.61
C HIS A 84 6.11 22.06 7.42
N THR A 85 5.67 23.06 8.18
CA THR A 85 6.51 24.21 8.46
C THR A 85 7.73 23.69 9.22
N ILE A 86 8.86 23.49 8.53
CA ILE A 86 10.12 23.19 9.22
C ILE A 86 10.35 24.35 10.18
N ALA A 87 10.55 24.03 11.46
CA ALA A 87 11.05 25.02 12.40
C ALA A 87 12.37 25.60 11.84
N PRO A 88 12.60 26.92 11.94
CA PRO A 88 13.79 27.61 11.45
C PRO A 88 15.18 27.01 11.74
N ASP A 89 15.29 26.00 12.60
CA ASP A 89 16.55 25.52 13.19
C ASP A 89 17.18 24.31 12.48
N ASP A 90 16.46 23.65 11.56
CA ASP A 90 17.00 22.51 10.76
C ASP A 90 17.62 22.96 9.42
N ARG A 91 17.96 24.24 9.28
CA ARG A 91 18.47 24.88 8.04
C ARG A 91 19.95 24.59 7.73
N ASN A 92 20.40 23.34 7.87
CA ASN A 92 21.69 22.91 7.32
C ASN A 92 21.53 21.98 6.11
N LEU A 93 20.45 22.16 5.35
CA LEU A 93 20.43 21.75 3.96
C LEU A 93 21.15 22.86 3.19
N ASP A 94 22.33 22.59 2.66
CA ASP A 94 23.00 23.45 1.67
C ASP A 94 22.01 23.69 0.53
N ILE A 95 21.34 24.84 0.57
CA ILE A 95 20.38 25.24 -0.45
C ILE A 95 21.20 25.52 -1.72
N PRO A 96 21.05 24.76 -2.81
CA PRO A 96 21.70 25.11 -4.06
C PRO A 96 21.16 26.45 -4.53
N VAL A 97 22.03 27.36 -4.92
CA VAL A 97 21.66 28.62 -5.57
C VAL A 97 21.51 28.32 -7.06
N LEU A 98 20.31 28.48 -7.61
CA LEU A 98 20.09 28.40 -9.06
C LEU A 98 19.99 29.82 -9.60
N ASP A 99 20.91 30.20 -10.48
CA ASP A 99 20.84 31.48 -11.22
C ASP A 99 20.71 32.73 -10.32
N GLY A 100 21.42 32.75 -9.19
CA GLY A 100 21.40 33.87 -8.24
C GLY A 100 20.16 33.93 -7.32
N LYS A 101 19.22 32.98 -7.45
CA LYS A 101 18.00 32.92 -6.63
C LYS A 101 18.16 31.96 -5.46
N THR A 102 17.75 32.41 -4.27
CA THR A 102 17.71 31.55 -3.08
C THR A 102 16.53 30.60 -3.18
N MET A 103 16.77 29.29 -3.08
CA MET A 103 15.71 28.29 -3.13
C MET A 103 15.20 27.95 -1.72
N ALA A 104 13.94 28.18 -1.42
CA ALA A 104 13.35 27.67 -0.18
C ALA A 104 12.80 26.26 -0.43
N LEU A 105 13.21 25.28 0.38
CA LEU A 105 12.62 23.94 0.38
C LEU A 105 11.50 23.88 1.41
N ILE A 106 10.27 23.63 0.96
CA ILE A 106 9.09 23.50 1.82
C ILE A 106 8.71 22.02 1.84
N PRO A 107 8.91 21.29 2.95
CA PRO A 107 8.50 19.90 3.01
C PRO A 107 6.99 19.79 3.19
N PHE A 108 6.45 18.77 2.55
CA PHE A 108 5.07 18.38 2.71
C PHE A 108 4.99 16.86 2.74
N LYS A 109 3.94 16.39 3.41
CA LYS A 109 3.63 14.97 3.51
C LYS A 109 2.26 14.70 2.90
N VAL A 110 2.18 13.63 2.12
CA VAL A 110 0.93 13.08 1.60
C VAL A 110 0.61 11.79 2.36
N ILE A 111 -0.55 11.74 2.99
CA ILE A 111 -1.07 10.55 3.67
C ILE A 111 -2.26 10.03 2.89
N ILE A 112 -2.22 8.75 2.52
CA ILE A 112 -3.34 8.02 1.93
C ILE A 112 -3.82 6.97 2.93
N SER A 113 -5.11 7.00 3.23
CA SER A 113 -5.77 6.05 4.12
C SER A 113 -6.83 5.26 3.38
N ALA A 114 -6.94 3.96 3.69
CA ALA A 114 -7.98 3.07 3.17
C ALA A 114 -8.51 2.14 4.28
N PRO A 115 -9.81 1.76 4.25
CA PRO A 115 -10.40 0.91 5.29
C PRO A 115 -9.67 -0.44 5.43
N GLY A 116 -9.20 -0.73 6.64
CA GLY A 116 -8.56 -2.03 6.96
C GLY A 116 -7.15 -2.21 6.39
N GLN A 117 -6.51 -1.15 5.90
CA GLN A 117 -5.10 -1.13 5.50
C GLN A 117 -4.30 -0.19 6.39
N ALA A 118 -2.98 -0.38 6.41
CA ALA A 118 -2.08 0.61 6.99
C ALA A 118 -1.99 1.83 6.06
N ASP A 119 -1.84 3.01 6.65
CA ASP A 119 -1.69 4.25 5.91
C ASP A 119 -0.39 4.24 5.08
N VAL A 120 -0.46 4.85 3.90
CA VAL A 120 0.70 5.12 3.06
C VAL A 120 1.08 6.57 3.24
N GLU A 121 2.31 6.79 3.71
CA GLU A 121 2.87 8.12 3.88
C GLU A 121 4.00 8.34 2.87
N MET A 122 3.95 9.47 2.18
CA MET A 122 5.01 9.91 1.28
C MET A 122 5.47 11.32 1.65
N TYR A 123 6.78 11.52 1.68
CA TYR A 123 7.43 12.79 2.02
C TYR A 123 8.09 13.38 0.79
N ASN A 124 7.93 14.68 0.58
CA ASN A 124 8.63 15.39 -0.49
C ASN A 124 8.84 16.86 -0.12
N TYR A 125 9.60 17.56 -0.96
CA TYR A 125 9.91 18.98 -0.83
C TYR A 125 9.41 19.72 -2.06
N GLN A 126 8.75 20.85 -1.85
CA GLN A 126 8.45 21.82 -2.88
C GLN A 126 9.55 22.87 -2.90
N VAL A 127 10.04 23.20 -4.11
CA VAL A 127 11.01 24.27 -4.30
C VAL A 127 10.24 25.57 -4.55
N ASN A 128 10.46 26.57 -3.69
CA ASN A 128 9.98 27.92 -3.90
C ASN A 128 11.16 28.82 -4.27
N LEU A 129 11.14 29.37 -5.48
CA LEU A 129 12.15 30.33 -5.96
C LEU A 129 11.73 31.72 -5.51
N HIS A 130 12.52 32.36 -4.65
CA HIS A 130 12.35 33.78 -4.35
C HIS A 130 13.17 34.61 -5.34
N ASP A 131 12.50 35.55 -5.99
CA ASP A 131 13.11 36.62 -6.77
C ASP A 131 13.28 37.81 -5.82
N ASP A 132 14.51 38.04 -5.35
CA ASP A 132 14.88 39.28 -4.65
C ASP A 132 15.00 40.46 -5.64
#